data_AF-A0A9D6MCL1-F1
#
_entry.id   AF-A0A9D6MCL1-F1
#
_cell.length_a   1.000
_cell.length_b   1.000
_cell.length_c   1.000
_cell.angle_alpha   90.00
_cell.angle_beta   90.00
_cell.angle_gamma   90.00
#
_symmetry.space_group_name_H-M   'P 1'
#
loop_
_entity.id
_entity.type
_entity.pdbx_description
1 polymer ?
#
loop_
_entity_poly.entity_id
_entity_poly.type
_entity_poly.pdbx_seq_one_letter_code
_entity_poly.pdbx_strand_id
1 'polypeptide(L)'
;MKIETGGSDRLNPTQPENAAPADRARPAGTGAAAGASAGRADQAALSDVARLLGRARAALTEIPEARPDRVNFLRAQIQSGEYRVQHEQLAGRLLRSVMYG
;
A
#
# COMPACT_ATOMS: atom_id res chain seq x y z
N MET A 1 26.42 -49.82 23.95
CA MET A 1 25.51 -49.32 22.88
C MET A 1 26.37 -48.87 21.71
N LYS A 2 26.08 -49.36 20.51
CA LYS A 2 26.84 -49.10 19.27
C LYS A 2 25.85 -48.38 18.34
N ILE A 3 26.09 -47.10 18.04
CA ILE A 3 25.28 -46.33 17.10
C ILE A 3 26.04 -46.29 15.77
N GLU A 4 25.48 -46.97 14.78
CA GLU A 4 25.98 -46.99 13.42
C GLU A 4 25.35 -45.81 12.66
N THR A 5 26.18 -44.86 12.23
CA THR A 5 25.79 -43.71 11.40
C THR A 5 25.74 -44.15 9.95
N GLY A 6 24.56 -44.58 9.50
CA GLY A 6 24.30 -44.93 8.10
C GLY A 6 24.08 -43.70 7.23
N GLY A 7 25.03 -43.47 6.30
CA GLY A 7 24.78 -43.07 4.91
C GLY A 7 23.90 -41.85 4.64
N SER A 8 24.56 -40.73 4.39
CA SER A 8 24.06 -39.54 3.68
C SER A 8 23.31 -39.91 2.38
N ASP A 9 21.99 -39.81 2.40
CA ASP A 9 21.18 -39.88 1.19
C ASP A 9 21.20 -38.53 0.45
N ARG A 10 21.36 -38.64 -0.86
CA ARG A 10 21.96 -37.62 -1.71
C ARG A 10 20.95 -36.51 -2.03
N LEU A 11 21.34 -35.27 -1.76
CA LEU A 11 20.80 -34.08 -2.42
C LEU A 11 20.88 -34.31 -3.94
N ASN A 12 19.74 -34.27 -4.64
CA ASN A 12 19.69 -34.35 -6.09
C ASN A 12 19.56 -32.94 -6.68
N PRO A 13 20.61 -32.35 -7.28
CA PRO A 13 20.56 -31.01 -7.85
C PRO A 13 20.52 -31.10 -9.38
N THR A 14 19.35 -31.37 -9.96
CA THR A 14 19.11 -31.16 -11.40
C THR A 14 17.61 -31.02 -11.63
N GLN A 15 17.15 -29.83 -12.05
CA GLN A 15 16.52 -29.62 -13.36
C GLN A 15 15.82 -28.24 -13.42
N PRO A 16 16.42 -27.20 -14.02
CA PRO A 16 15.75 -25.95 -14.33
C PRO A 16 15.49 -25.85 -15.84
N GLU A 17 14.36 -26.35 -16.34
CA GLU A 17 13.89 -25.97 -17.68
C GLU A 17 12.38 -26.13 -17.82
N ASN A 18 11.67 -25.00 -17.80
CA ASN A 18 10.74 -24.56 -18.85
C ASN A 18 9.89 -23.39 -18.33
N ALA A 19 10.47 -22.19 -18.43
CA ALA A 19 9.67 -20.97 -18.48
C ALA A 19 9.14 -20.83 -19.91
N ALA A 20 7.84 -21.01 -20.10
CA ALA A 20 7.14 -20.58 -21.32
C ALA A 20 5.98 -19.64 -20.94
N PRO A 21 5.71 -18.62 -21.78
CA PRO A 21 5.16 -17.33 -21.37
C PRO A 21 3.65 -17.34 -21.14
N ALA A 22 3.21 -16.41 -20.28
CA ALA A 22 1.81 -16.12 -19.99
C ALA A 22 1.09 -15.62 -21.25
N ASP A 23 0.23 -16.46 -21.82
CA ASP A 23 -0.72 -16.04 -22.84
C ASP A 23 -1.95 -15.40 -22.18
N ARG A 24 -1.96 -14.08 -22.19
CA ARG A 24 -3.07 -13.24 -21.74
C ARG A 24 -3.93 -12.93 -22.95
N ALA A 25 -5.04 -13.67 -23.14
CA ALA A 25 -6.39 -13.14 -23.41
C ALA A 25 -7.30 -14.14 -24.16
N ARG A 26 -8.32 -14.67 -23.49
CA ARG A 26 -9.68 -14.77 -24.07
C ARG A 26 -10.77 -14.95 -23.00
N PRO A 27 -11.82 -14.12 -22.96
CA PRO A 27 -12.97 -14.36 -22.10
C PRO A 27 -13.82 -15.52 -22.68
N ALA A 28 -14.31 -16.37 -21.78
CA ALA A 28 -15.01 -17.60 -22.08
C ALA A 28 -16.43 -17.36 -22.63
N GLY A 29 -16.75 -18.07 -23.71
CA GLY A 29 -18.12 -18.40 -24.08
C GLY A 29 -18.68 -19.46 -23.13
N THR A 30 -19.96 -19.32 -22.82
CA THR A 30 -20.79 -20.16 -21.96
C THR A 30 -20.93 -21.60 -22.47
N GLY A 31 -20.78 -22.60 -21.58
CA GLY A 31 -21.15 -23.98 -21.92
C GLY A 31 -20.80 -25.03 -20.86
N ALA A 32 -21.82 -25.41 -20.08
CA ALA A 32 -22.10 -26.72 -19.48
C ALA A 32 -21.02 -27.50 -18.69
N ALA A 33 -21.31 -27.63 -17.39
CA ALA A 33 -21.10 -28.80 -16.52
C ALA A 33 -19.82 -29.63 -16.72
N ALA A 34 -18.78 -29.28 -15.96
CA ALA A 34 -17.71 -30.20 -15.58
C ALA A 34 -17.58 -30.18 -14.04
N GLY A 35 -17.31 -31.35 -13.48
CA GLY A 35 -17.50 -31.69 -12.08
C GLY A 35 -16.92 -30.69 -11.07
N ALA A 36 -17.58 -30.65 -9.92
CA ALA A 36 -17.11 -29.99 -8.71
C ALA A 36 -15.76 -30.60 -8.26
N SER A 37 -14.67 -30.16 -8.87
CA SER A 37 -13.40 -30.04 -8.18
C SER A 37 -13.36 -28.61 -7.65
N ALA A 38 -14.07 -28.40 -6.55
CA ALA A 38 -13.87 -27.22 -5.73
C ALA A 38 -12.45 -27.31 -5.16
N GLY A 39 -11.48 -26.84 -5.94
CA GLY A 39 -10.15 -26.54 -5.44
C GLY A 39 -10.33 -25.65 -4.24
N ARG A 40 -9.97 -26.16 -3.05
CA ARG A 40 -10.07 -25.43 -1.79
C ARG A 40 -9.18 -24.21 -1.93
N ALA A 41 -9.77 -23.07 -2.27
CA ALA A 41 -9.06 -21.81 -2.36
C ALA A 41 -8.51 -21.50 -0.96
N ASP A 42 -7.22 -21.19 -0.88
CA ASP A 42 -6.62 -20.71 0.35
C ASP A 42 -7.29 -19.40 0.75
N GLN A 43 -7.90 -19.40 1.94
CA GLN A 43 -8.54 -18.21 2.50
C GLN A 43 -7.62 -17.60 3.55
N ALA A 44 -7.18 -16.37 3.31
CA ALA A 44 -6.45 -15.59 4.30
C ALA A 44 -7.43 -14.67 5.05
N ALA A 45 -7.49 -14.79 6.38
CA ALA A 45 -8.26 -13.89 7.22
C ALA A 45 -7.37 -12.77 7.76
N LEU A 46 -7.78 -11.51 7.60
CA LEU A 46 -7.06 -10.37 8.14
C LEU A 46 -7.26 -10.27 9.65
N SER A 47 -6.17 -10.10 10.41
CA SER A 47 -6.21 -9.91 11.87
C SER A 47 -6.90 -8.59 12.24
N ASP A 48 -7.43 -8.52 13.46
CA ASP A 48 -8.12 -7.32 13.95
C ASP A 48 -7.22 -6.08 13.95
N VAL A 49 -5.93 -6.26 14.27
CA VAL A 49 -4.92 -5.18 14.23
C VAL A 49 -4.75 -4.64 12.82
N ALA A 50 -4.68 -5.50 11.81
CA ALA A 50 -4.54 -5.08 10.42
C ALA A 50 -5.81 -4.36 9.92
N ARG A 51 -7.00 -4.82 10.35
CA ARG A 51 -8.27 -4.13 10.06
C ARG A 51 -8.36 -2.76 10.74
N LEU A 52 -7.84 -2.62 11.96
CA LEU A 52 -7.79 -1.35 12.68
C LEU A 52 -6.82 -0.36 12.00
N LEU A 53 -5.62 -0.82 11.64
CA LEU A 53 -4.63 -0.02 10.95
C LEU A 53 -5.12 0.46 9.58
N GLY A 54 -5.81 -0.41 8.82
CA GLY A 54 -6.42 -0.05 7.55
C GLY A 54 -7.46 1.07 7.69
N ARG A 55 -8.33 0.97 8.71
CA ARG A 55 -9.31 2.02 9.02
C ARG A 55 -8.65 3.34 9.43
N ALA A 56 -7.60 3.29 10.26
CA ALA A 56 -6.87 4.49 10.68
C ALA A 56 -6.18 5.19 9.49
N ARG A 57 -5.59 4.42 8.57
CA ARG A 57 -4.99 4.97 7.35
C ARG A 57 -6.03 5.59 6.41
N ALA A 58 -7.15 4.90 6.20
CA ALA A 58 -8.24 5.43 5.38
C ALA A 58 -8.79 6.75 5.94
N ALA A 59 -9.01 6.81 7.26
CA ALA A 59 -9.47 8.02 7.95
C ALA A 59 -8.48 9.18 7.80
N LEU A 60 -7.16 8.91 7.77
CA LEU A 60 -6.13 9.93 7.53
C LEU A 60 -6.18 10.47 6.10
N THR A 61 -6.47 9.61 5.12
CA THR A 61 -6.63 10.01 3.71
C THR A 61 -7.90 10.84 3.46
N GLU A 62 -8.94 10.62 4.27
CA GLU A 62 -10.19 11.40 4.22
C GLU A 62 -10.07 12.78 4.89
N ILE A 63 -8.96 13.08 5.57
CA ILE A 63 -8.75 14.40 6.16
C ILE A 63 -8.51 15.41 5.03
N PRO A 64 -9.25 16.54 5.00
CA PRO A 64 -9.01 17.59 4.04
C PRO A 64 -7.57 18.13 4.13
N GLU A 65 -6.84 18.11 3.01
CA GLU A 65 -5.51 18.71 2.87
C GLU A 65 -5.49 20.19 3.31
N ALA A 66 -6.61 20.89 3.07
CA ALA A 66 -6.79 22.28 3.48
C ALA A 66 -8.02 22.43 4.37
N ARG A 67 -7.90 23.25 5.42
CA ARG A 67 -9.02 23.63 6.29
C ARG A 67 -9.81 24.77 5.64
N PRO A 68 -11.01 24.51 5.09
CA PRO A 68 -11.75 25.49 4.29
C PRO A 68 -12.08 26.75 5.08
N ASP A 69 -12.44 26.61 6.35
CA ASP A 69 -12.78 27.75 7.23
C ASP A 69 -11.61 28.71 7.39
N ARG A 70 -10.40 28.16 7.58
CA ARG A 70 -9.17 28.96 7.71
C ARG A 70 -8.84 29.68 6.40
N VAL A 71 -9.04 29.02 5.25
CA VAL A 71 -8.83 29.62 3.93
C VAL A 71 -9.81 30.77 3.71
N ASN A 72 -11.08 30.59 4.03
CA ASN A 72 -12.11 31.60 3.86
C ASN A 72 -11.87 32.81 4.78
N PHE A 73 -11.47 32.57 6.04
CA PHE A 73 -11.11 33.63 6.98
C PHE A 73 -9.92 34.46 6.49
N LEU A 74 -8.86 33.81 6.01
CA LEU A 74 -7.69 34.50 5.46
C LEU A 74 -8.06 35.26 4.17
N ARG A 75 -8.89 34.67 3.30
CA ARG A 75 -9.37 35.32 2.08
C ARG A 75 -10.14 36.60 2.38
N ALA A 76 -11.02 36.58 3.38
CA ALA A 76 -11.76 37.76 3.80
C ALA A 76 -10.84 38.88 4.30
N GLN A 77 -9.81 38.56 5.10
CA GLN A 77 -8.82 39.55 5.55
C GLN A 77 -7.99 40.15 4.41
N ILE A 78 -7.65 39.33 3.41
CA ILE A 78 -6.93 39.81 2.22
C ILE A 78 -7.82 40.77 1.44
N GLN A 79 -9.09 40.41 1.22
CA GLN A 79 -10.05 41.26 0.51
C GLN A 79 -10.35 42.57 1.24
N SER A 80 -10.38 42.55 2.57
CA SER A 80 -10.58 43.77 3.37
C SER A 80 -9.32 44.64 3.49
N GLY A 81 -8.16 44.17 2.99
CA GLY A 81 -6.88 44.87 3.11
C GLY A 81 -6.24 44.82 4.50
N GLU A 82 -6.83 44.08 5.45
CA GLU A 82 -6.37 43.99 6.84
C GLU A 82 -5.32 42.88 7.04
N TYR A 83 -5.07 42.07 6.02
CA TYR A 83 -4.09 41.00 6.10
C TYR A 83 -2.66 41.56 6.14
N ARG A 84 -2.01 41.44 7.31
CA ARG A 84 -0.60 41.80 7.49
C ARG A 84 0.29 40.57 7.38
N VAL A 85 1.21 40.60 6.42
CA VAL A 85 2.23 39.56 6.28
C VAL A 85 3.21 39.64 7.45
N GLN A 86 3.39 38.53 8.16
CA GLN A 86 4.41 38.43 9.21
C GLN A 86 5.75 38.06 8.58
N HIS A 87 6.59 39.07 8.35
CA HIS A 87 7.85 38.97 7.61
C HIS A 87 8.84 37.98 8.26
N GLU A 88 8.93 37.97 9.59
CA GLU A 88 9.80 37.07 10.35
C GLU A 88 9.39 35.60 10.14
N GLN A 89 8.07 35.33 10.16
CA GLN A 89 7.56 33.98 9.92
C GLN A 89 7.77 33.54 8.47
N LEU A 90 7.65 34.46 7.52
CA LEU A 90 7.92 34.21 6.11
C LEU A 90 9.40 33.88 5.89
N ALA A 91 10.31 34.71 6.41
CA ALA A 91 11.76 34.48 6.34
C ALA A 91 12.15 33.13 6.98
N GLY A 92 11.60 32.83 8.16
CA GLY A 92 11.84 31.56 8.84
C GLY A 92 11.27 30.34 8.11
N ARG A 93 10.28 30.50 7.23
CA ARG A 93 9.78 29.41 6.36
C ARG A 93 10.65 29.23 5.13
N LEU A 94 11.05 30.33 4.49
CA LEU A 94 11.94 30.32 3.33
C LEU A 94 13.30 29.71 3.67
N LEU A 95 13.88 30.06 4.82
CA LEU A 95 15.16 29.49 5.24
C LEU A 95 15.04 27.99 5.52
N ARG A 96 13.93 27.55 6.12
CA ARG A 96 13.65 26.12 6.34
C ARG A 96 13.49 25.35 5.03
N SER A 97 12.79 25.91 4.04
CA SER A 97 12.61 25.24 2.75
C SER A 97 13.92 25.10 1.97
N VAL A 98 14.87 26.03 2.14
CA VAL A 98 16.18 25.95 1.49
C VAL A 98 17.13 25.01 2.24
N MET A 99 17.05 24.92 3.57
CA MET A 99 17.95 24.09 4.38
C MET A 99 17.56 22.61 4.46
N TYR A 100 16.28 22.27 4.27
CA TYR A 100 15.76 20.89 4.36
C TYR A 100 15.04 20.43 3.08
N GLY A 101 15.23 21.16 1.98
CA GLY A 101 14.70 20.84 0.65
C GLY A 101 15.66 20.01 -0.19
#